data_AF-A0A5J4WYC0-F1
#
_entry.id   AF-A0A5J4WYC0-F1
#
_cell.length_a   1.000
_cell.length_b   1.000
_cell.length_c   1.000
_cell.angle_alpha   90.00
_cell.angle_beta   90.00
_cell.angle_gamma   90.00
#
_symmetry.space_group_name_H-M   'P 1'
#
loop_
_entity.id
_entity.type
_entity.pdbx_description
1 polymer ?
#
loop_
_entity_poly.entity_id
_entity_poly.type
_entity_poly.pdbx_seq_one_letter_code
_entity_poly.pdbx_strand_id
1 'polypeptide(L)'
;MIVFKQLSQNWTIADYHKIRRHLIPKPGEVNSFYRWDDLNLGMDVEIYGVTYHIVDCDEFTKNFFNHVEIQLNRNEEFPYDPFLVNQEKTKPHPRTTTTQDPEKLALRQFLRNDRKVLRFYAVLDNRNESFGHTRQFIIQYYLSDDTTRVNEVYKNNSGYLEFPTFCRRQRIPKKVQGVVMDEP
;
A
#
# COMPACT_ATOMS: atom_id res chain seq x y z
N MET A 1 0.38 -33.10 -16.90
CA MET A 1 1.46 -32.28 -16.32
C MET A 1 1.45 -30.92 -17.01
N ILE A 2 1.39 -29.81 -16.26
CA ILE A 2 1.55 -28.46 -16.81
C ILE A 2 2.86 -27.93 -16.24
N VAL A 3 3.84 -27.67 -17.11
CA VAL A 3 5.11 -27.08 -16.70
C VAL A 3 4.95 -25.57 -16.75
N PHE A 4 4.87 -24.93 -15.59
CA PHE A 4 4.91 -23.48 -15.47
C PHE A 4 6.31 -23.06 -15.05
N LYS A 5 6.91 -22.13 -15.80
CA LYS A 5 8.08 -21.38 -15.31
C LYS A 5 7.56 -20.30 -14.38
N GLN A 6 8.08 -20.23 -13.15
CA GLN A 6 7.86 -19.10 -12.27
C GLN A 6 8.51 -17.86 -12.92
N LEU A 7 7.68 -16.96 -13.45
CA LEU A 7 8.15 -15.73 -14.09
C LEU A 7 8.63 -14.76 -13.00
N SER A 8 9.95 -14.65 -12.83
CA SER A 8 10.55 -13.47 -12.19
C SER A 8 10.42 -12.27 -13.13
N GLN A 9 9.94 -11.14 -12.61
CA GLN A 9 9.25 -10.07 -13.36
C GLN A 9 10.06 -9.30 -14.43
N ASN A 10 11.34 -9.60 -14.68
CA ASN A 10 12.21 -8.71 -15.46
C ASN A 10 13.14 -9.43 -16.45
N TRP A 11 12.64 -10.21 -17.41
CA TRP A 11 13.49 -10.81 -18.46
C TRP A 11 13.09 -10.38 -19.89
N THR A 12 14.10 -10.00 -20.67
CA THR A 12 14.06 -9.62 -22.11
C THR A 12 14.51 -10.74 -23.06
N ILE A 13 14.70 -11.97 -22.58
CA ILE A 13 15.12 -13.10 -23.44
C ILE A 13 13.87 -13.69 -24.09
N ALA A 14 13.77 -13.53 -25.41
CA ALA A 14 12.61 -13.93 -26.22
C ALA A 14 12.48 -15.45 -26.43
N ASP A 15 13.42 -16.26 -25.97
CA ASP A 15 13.43 -17.70 -26.19
C ASP A 15 12.83 -18.45 -25.00
N TYR A 16 11.51 -18.50 -24.96
CA TYR A 16 10.75 -19.23 -23.96
C TYR A 16 10.48 -20.67 -24.41
N HIS A 17 10.85 -21.67 -23.61
CA HIS A 17 10.37 -23.05 -23.76
C HIS A 17 8.96 -23.16 -23.16
N LYS A 18 7.94 -22.70 -23.89
CA LYS A 18 6.53 -22.78 -23.48
C LYS A 18 5.91 -24.05 -24.04
N ILE A 19 5.76 -25.05 -23.19
CA ILE A 19 5.09 -26.30 -23.52
C ILE A 19 3.57 -26.07 -23.46
N ARG A 20 2.85 -26.41 -24.53
CA ARG A 20 1.37 -26.35 -24.55
C ARG A 20 0.78 -27.45 -23.66
N ARG A 21 -0.48 -27.31 -23.22
CA ARG A 21 -1.16 -28.39 -22.50
C ARG A 21 -1.50 -29.54 -23.45
N HIS A 22 -0.81 -30.67 -23.31
CA HIS A 22 -1.07 -31.92 -24.02
C HIS A 22 -0.37 -33.09 -23.30
N LEU A 23 -0.59 -34.32 -23.78
CA LEU A 23 0.12 -35.49 -23.29
C LEU A 23 1.58 -35.44 -23.78
N ILE A 24 2.52 -35.59 -22.86
CA ILE A 24 3.95 -35.51 -23.15
C ILE A 24 4.47 -36.93 -23.38
N PRO A 25 5.03 -37.24 -24.56
CA PRO A 25 5.59 -38.56 -24.83
C PRO A 25 6.89 -38.76 -24.05
N LYS A 26 7.13 -40.00 -23.60
CA LYS A 26 8.40 -40.39 -22.99
C LYS A 26 9.50 -40.49 -24.06
N PRO A 27 10.76 -40.14 -23.75
CA PRO A 27 11.87 -40.33 -24.67
C PRO A 27 12.09 -41.83 -24.91
N GLY A 28 12.22 -42.24 -26.17
CA GLY A 28 12.59 -43.62 -26.54
C GLY A 28 11.45 -44.65 -26.59
N GLU A 29 10.25 -44.34 -26.11
CA GLU A 29 9.09 -45.25 -26.15
C GLU A 29 8.01 -44.77 -27.11
N VAL A 30 7.52 -45.65 -27.99
CA VAL A 30 6.43 -45.34 -28.92
C VAL A 30 5.10 -45.40 -28.18
N ASN A 31 4.33 -44.31 -28.20
CA ASN A 31 2.98 -44.21 -27.62
C ASN A 31 2.90 -44.34 -26.09
N SER A 32 4.01 -44.07 -25.39
CA SER A 32 4.07 -44.01 -23.92
C SER A 32 4.11 -42.55 -23.46
N PHE A 33 3.30 -42.20 -22.47
CA PHE A 33 3.16 -40.83 -21.97
C PHE A 33 3.50 -40.76 -20.48
N TYR A 34 4.04 -39.63 -20.03
CA TYR A 34 4.29 -39.40 -18.62
C TYR A 34 3.00 -39.41 -17.81
N ARG A 35 3.00 -40.20 -16.74
CA ARG A 35 1.94 -40.25 -15.73
C ARG A 35 2.50 -39.81 -14.37
N TRP A 36 1.62 -39.60 -13.40
CA TRP A 36 1.98 -39.05 -12.09
C TRP A 36 2.87 -39.98 -11.26
N ASP A 37 2.83 -41.29 -11.51
CA ASP A 37 3.69 -42.31 -10.93
C ASP A 37 5.12 -42.29 -11.47
N ASP A 38 5.34 -41.70 -12.64
CA ASP A 38 6.69 -41.50 -13.20
C ASP A 38 7.40 -40.26 -12.63
N LEU A 39 6.80 -39.56 -11.67
CA LEU A 39 7.30 -38.30 -11.13
C LEU A 39 7.57 -38.44 -9.63
N ASN A 40 8.79 -38.08 -9.21
CA ASN A 40 9.22 -38.06 -7.82
C ASN A 40 10.26 -36.94 -7.62
N LEU A 41 10.49 -36.52 -6.38
CA LEU A 41 11.52 -35.56 -6.02
C LEU A 41 12.92 -36.14 -6.29
N GLY A 42 13.88 -35.29 -6.68
CA GLY A 42 15.25 -35.67 -7.01
C GLY A 42 15.41 -36.45 -8.32
N MET A 43 14.37 -36.51 -9.17
CA MET A 43 14.45 -37.18 -10.47
C MET A 43 14.55 -36.19 -11.64
N ASP A 44 15.25 -36.64 -12.69
CA ASP A 44 15.39 -35.95 -13.95
C ASP A 44 14.32 -36.41 -14.96
N VAL A 45 13.55 -35.47 -15.48
CA VAL A 45 12.49 -35.72 -16.47
C VAL A 45 12.84 -35.01 -17.76
N GLU A 46 13.03 -35.78 -18.83
CA GLU A 46 13.30 -35.23 -20.16
C GLU A 46 12.00 -34.96 -20.91
N ILE A 47 11.81 -33.70 -21.31
CA ILE A 47 10.64 -33.24 -22.06
C ILE A 47 11.13 -32.47 -23.29
N TYR A 48 10.88 -33.00 -24.48
CA TYR A 48 11.27 -32.40 -25.76
C TYR A 48 12.77 -32.05 -25.86
N GLY A 49 13.64 -32.96 -25.39
CA GLY A 49 15.09 -32.78 -25.42
C GLY A 49 15.64 -31.83 -24.35
N VAL A 50 14.79 -31.36 -23.42
CA VAL A 50 15.21 -30.57 -22.26
C VAL A 50 15.00 -31.40 -21.00
N THR A 51 16.06 -31.56 -20.21
CA THR A 51 16.03 -32.26 -18.93
C THR A 51 15.64 -31.30 -17.82
N TYR A 52 14.59 -31.65 -17.07
CA TYR A 52 14.11 -30.91 -15.91
C TYR A 52 14.35 -31.72 -14.64
N HIS A 53 15.04 -31.13 -13.67
CA HIS A 53 15.26 -31.73 -12.37
C HIS A 53 14.15 -31.31 -11.38
N ILE A 54 13.48 -32.28 -10.76
CA ILE A 54 12.37 -32.02 -9.83
C ILE A 54 12.92 -31.84 -8.40
N VAL A 55 13.00 -30.58 -7.95
CA VAL A 55 13.61 -30.21 -6.66
C VAL A 55 12.64 -30.32 -5.47
N ASP A 56 11.43 -29.79 -5.62
CA ASP A 56 10.42 -29.71 -4.55
C ASP A 56 8.99 -29.78 -5.13
N CYS A 57 8.01 -30.04 -4.26
CA CYS A 57 6.60 -30.10 -4.62
C CYS A 57 5.72 -29.37 -3.59
N ASP A 58 4.55 -28.93 -4.06
CA ASP A 58 3.56 -28.24 -3.23
C ASP A 58 2.90 -29.19 -2.21
N GLU A 59 2.34 -28.62 -1.14
CA GLU A 59 1.76 -29.35 -0.01
C GLU A 59 0.61 -30.26 -0.43
N PHE A 60 -0.22 -29.81 -1.38
CA PHE A 60 -1.28 -30.62 -1.96
C PHE A 60 -0.74 -31.91 -2.60
N THR A 61 0.38 -31.79 -3.34
CA THR A 61 1.03 -32.93 -4.00
C THR A 61 1.60 -33.89 -2.97
N LYS A 62 2.22 -33.39 -1.89
CA LYS A 62 2.72 -34.23 -0.79
C LYS A 62 1.61 -35.08 -0.19
N ASN A 63 0.47 -34.47 0.09
CA ASN A 63 -0.70 -35.17 0.63
C ASN A 63 -1.27 -36.20 -0.35
N PHE A 64 -1.33 -35.88 -1.65
CA PHE A 64 -1.77 -36.82 -2.67
C PHE A 64 -0.89 -38.09 -2.72
N PHE A 65 0.43 -37.93 -2.74
CA PHE A 65 1.36 -39.07 -2.75
C PHE A 65 1.27 -39.91 -1.47
N ASN A 66 1.11 -39.27 -0.31
CA ASN A 66 0.86 -39.96 0.96
C ASN A 66 -0.42 -40.81 0.94
N HIS A 67 -1.50 -40.30 0.33
CA HIS A 67 -2.76 -41.04 0.19
C HIS A 67 -2.67 -42.24 -0.75
N VAL A 68 -1.79 -42.16 -1.75
CA VAL A 68 -1.55 -43.24 -2.72
C VAL A 68 -0.45 -44.20 -2.23
N GLU A 69 0.04 -44.01 -0.99
CA GLU A 69 1.10 -44.81 -0.35
C GLU A 69 2.43 -44.82 -1.12
N ILE A 70 2.72 -43.77 -1.90
CA ILE A 70 4.00 -43.60 -2.58
C ILE A 70 4.87 -42.64 -1.77
N GLN A 71 6.04 -43.12 -1.34
CA GLN A 71 7.00 -42.30 -0.59
C GLN A 71 7.72 -41.34 -1.54
N LEU A 72 7.54 -40.03 -1.29
CA LEU A 72 8.32 -38.99 -1.93
C LEU A 72 9.76 -39.00 -1.40
N ASN A 73 10.72 -38.74 -2.28
CA ASN A 73 12.12 -38.56 -1.90
C ASN A 73 12.31 -37.30 -1.04
N ARG A 74 13.51 -37.16 -0.46
CA ARG A 74 13.89 -35.94 0.28
C ARG A 74 13.89 -34.74 -0.67
N ASN A 75 13.40 -33.60 -0.18
CA ASN A 75 13.47 -32.33 -0.91
C ASN A 75 14.92 -31.88 -1.09
N GLU A 76 15.22 -31.38 -2.29
CA GLU A 76 16.51 -30.78 -2.61
C GLU A 76 16.42 -29.25 -2.53
N GLU A 77 17.56 -28.57 -2.37
CA GLU A 77 17.61 -27.12 -2.43
C GLU A 77 17.75 -26.68 -3.89
N PHE A 78 17.09 -25.58 -4.25
CA PHE A 78 17.25 -25.00 -5.58
C PHE A 78 18.73 -24.58 -5.78
N PRO A 79 19.31 -24.85 -6.96
CA PRO A 79 20.69 -24.48 -7.23
C PRO A 79 20.87 -22.96 -7.19
N TYR A 80 22.06 -22.53 -6.79
CA TYR A 80 22.42 -21.12 -6.71
C TYR A 80 22.47 -20.47 -8.10
N ASP A 81 21.63 -19.45 -8.33
CA ASP A 81 21.65 -18.64 -9.56
C ASP A 81 22.36 -17.28 -9.32
N PRO A 82 23.55 -17.05 -9.92
CA PRO A 82 24.27 -15.78 -9.82
C PRO A 82 23.45 -14.57 -10.29
N PHE A 83 22.53 -14.76 -11.25
CA PHE A 83 21.69 -13.69 -11.77
C PHE A 83 20.69 -13.20 -10.72
N LEU A 84 20.04 -14.10 -9.99
CA LEU A 84 19.08 -13.75 -8.94
C LEU A 84 19.74 -12.97 -7.82
N VAL A 85 20.96 -13.34 -7.42
CA VAL A 85 21.69 -12.62 -6.37
C VAL A 85 22.10 -11.22 -6.80
N ASN A 86 22.54 -11.05 -8.04
CA ASN A 86 22.83 -9.72 -8.58
C ASN A 86 21.57 -8.87 -8.69
N GLN A 87 20.43 -9.49 -9.02
CA GLN A 87 19.13 -8.82 -9.00
C GLN A 87 18.72 -8.41 -7.58
N GLU A 88 18.92 -9.25 -6.57
CA GLU A 88 18.64 -8.90 -5.17
C GLU A 88 19.53 -7.76 -4.64
N LYS A 89 20.81 -7.75 -5.03
CA LYS A 89 21.74 -6.66 -4.70
C LYS A 89 21.39 -5.34 -5.40
N THR A 90 20.82 -5.42 -6.61
CA THR A 90 20.44 -4.25 -7.42
C THR A 90 18.99 -3.82 -7.24
N LYS A 91 18.14 -4.63 -6.59
CA LYS A 91 16.83 -4.18 -6.12
C LYS A 91 17.08 -2.93 -5.29
N PRO A 92 16.53 -1.76 -5.69
CA PRO A 92 16.57 -0.61 -4.82
C PRO A 92 15.89 -1.07 -3.54
N HIS A 93 16.65 -1.15 -2.45
CA HIS A 93 16.06 -1.30 -1.12
C HIS A 93 14.93 -0.28 -1.06
N PRO A 94 13.72 -0.65 -0.59
CA PRO A 94 12.66 0.33 -0.44
C PRO A 94 13.28 1.45 0.34
N ARG A 95 13.52 2.56 -0.37
CA ARG A 95 14.13 3.74 0.19
C ARG A 95 13.12 4.18 1.22
N THR A 96 13.34 3.77 2.47
CA THR A 96 12.84 4.47 3.64
C THR A 96 13.66 5.77 3.73
N THR A 97 13.72 6.51 2.63
CA THR A 97 13.86 7.95 2.66
C THR A 97 12.52 8.40 3.23
N THR A 98 12.44 8.34 4.56
CA THR A 98 11.94 9.44 5.37
C THR A 98 12.76 10.65 4.96
N THR A 99 12.55 11.14 3.75
CA THR A 99 12.99 12.47 3.39
C THR A 99 12.14 13.33 4.31
N GLN A 100 12.82 14.05 5.19
CA GLN A 100 12.24 15.13 5.97
C GLN A 100 11.87 16.30 5.04
N ASP A 101 11.36 16.00 3.85
CA ASP A 101 10.85 16.99 2.92
C ASP A 101 9.52 17.45 3.51
N PRO A 102 9.42 18.72 3.90
CA PRO A 102 8.21 19.24 4.51
C PRO A 102 6.98 19.06 3.60
N GLU A 103 7.17 19.10 2.28
CA GLU A 103 6.13 18.86 1.28
C GLU A 103 5.58 17.44 1.32
N LYS A 104 6.44 16.43 1.50
CA LYS A 104 6.04 15.02 1.57
C LYS A 104 5.32 14.72 2.88
N LEU A 105 5.71 15.39 3.96
CA LEU A 105 5.00 15.32 5.25
C LEU A 105 3.62 15.98 5.17
N ALA A 106 3.53 17.17 4.57
CA ALA A 106 2.25 17.86 4.34
C ALA A 106 1.31 17.03 3.45
N LEU A 107 1.84 16.42 2.38
CA LEU A 107 1.06 15.51 1.53
C LEU A 107 0.56 14.29 2.29
N ARG A 108 1.40 13.70 3.16
CA ARG A 108 0.98 12.57 4.01
C ARG A 108 -0.10 12.96 5.01
N GLN A 109 0.01 14.15 5.62
CA GLN A 109 -1.01 14.70 6.51
C GLN A 109 -2.33 14.92 5.77
N PHE A 110 -2.26 15.53 4.58
CA PHE A 110 -3.41 15.73 3.70
C PHE A 110 -4.09 14.41 3.34
N LEU A 111 -3.36 13.43 2.81
CA LEU A 111 -3.92 12.13 2.41
C LEU A 111 -4.54 11.35 3.58
N ARG A 112 -3.98 11.46 4.79
CA ARG A 112 -4.47 10.74 5.98
C ARG A 112 -5.73 11.38 6.59
N ASN A 113 -5.82 12.70 6.49
CA ASN A 113 -6.80 13.51 7.18
C ASN A 113 -7.75 14.26 6.23
N ASP A 114 -7.73 13.92 4.94
CA ASP A 114 -8.63 14.52 3.95
C ASP A 114 -10.08 14.40 4.43
N ARG A 115 -10.82 15.51 4.32
CA ARG A 115 -12.22 15.69 4.75
C ARG A 115 -12.51 15.52 6.26
N LYS A 116 -11.50 15.36 7.13
CA LYS A 116 -11.70 15.36 8.58
C LYS A 116 -11.69 16.79 9.11
N VAL A 117 -12.85 17.23 9.62
CA VAL A 117 -13.04 18.57 10.19
C VAL A 117 -13.62 18.46 11.60
N LEU A 118 -12.96 19.10 12.57
CA LEU A 118 -13.51 19.24 13.93
C LEU A 118 -14.38 20.48 13.95
N ARG A 119 -15.61 20.35 14.46
CA ARG A 119 -16.55 21.45 14.60
C ARG A 119 -16.84 21.70 16.07
N PHE A 120 -16.56 22.90 16.54
CA PHE A 120 -16.83 23.35 17.89
C PHE A 120 -17.86 24.48 17.87
N TYR A 121 -18.72 24.50 18.89
CA TYR A 121 -19.68 25.57 19.12
C TYR A 121 -19.12 26.46 20.23
N ALA A 122 -18.94 27.73 19.92
CA ALA A 122 -18.38 28.73 20.82
C ALA A 122 -19.39 29.85 21.04
N VAL A 123 -19.29 30.48 22.20
CA VAL A 123 -20.13 31.61 22.59
C VAL A 123 -19.22 32.70 23.07
N LEU A 124 -19.36 33.89 22.49
CA LEU A 124 -18.66 35.10 22.92
C LEU A 124 -19.62 35.92 23.77
N ASP A 125 -19.27 36.13 25.03
CA ASP A 125 -20.10 36.87 25.97
C ASP A 125 -19.59 38.31 26.15
N ASN A 126 -20.15 39.24 25.38
CA ASN A 126 -19.79 40.66 25.43
C ASN A 126 -20.70 41.47 26.37
N ARG A 127 -21.46 40.84 27.27
CA ARG A 127 -22.45 41.52 28.15
C ARG A 127 -21.91 42.68 28.99
N ASN A 128 -20.60 42.70 29.25
CA ASN A 128 -19.95 43.75 30.04
C ASN A 128 -19.70 45.04 29.24
N GLU A 129 -19.96 45.03 27.93
CA GLU A 129 -19.84 46.21 27.06
C GLU A 129 -21.20 46.92 26.93
N SER A 130 -21.20 48.24 26.65
CA SER A 130 -22.39 49.09 26.68
C SER A 130 -23.55 48.64 25.76
N PHE A 131 -23.28 47.79 24.77
CA PHE A 131 -24.25 47.14 23.87
C PHE A 131 -24.05 45.61 23.82
N GLY A 132 -23.62 45.05 24.94
CA GLY A 132 -23.19 43.68 25.09
C GLY A 132 -24.29 42.66 24.89
N HIS A 133 -24.16 41.83 23.85
CA HIS A 133 -25.02 40.68 23.61
C HIS A 133 -24.14 39.45 23.37
N THR A 134 -24.70 38.30 23.70
CA THR A 134 -24.01 37.02 23.55
C THR A 134 -24.06 36.56 22.09
N ARG A 135 -22.91 36.39 21.45
CA ARG A 135 -22.78 35.97 20.05
C ARG A 135 -22.39 34.50 19.95
N GLN A 136 -22.97 33.79 19.00
CA GLN A 136 -22.70 32.37 18.77
C GLN A 136 -21.78 32.18 17.58
N PHE A 137 -20.78 31.33 17.73
CA PHE A 137 -19.76 31.05 16.73
C PHE A 137 -19.64 29.55 16.49
N ILE A 138 -19.34 29.19 15.25
CA ILE A 138 -18.93 27.84 14.86
C ILE A 138 -17.48 27.90 14.43
N ILE A 139 -16.64 27.17 15.14
CA ILE A 139 -15.21 27.05 14.85
C ILE A 139 -14.98 25.71 14.17
N GLN A 140 -14.38 25.75 12.98
CA GLN A 140 -14.06 24.57 12.17
C GLN A 140 -12.54 24.42 12.04
N TYR A 141 -12.00 23.30 12.49
CA TYR A 141 -10.58 22.98 12.42
C TYR A 141 -10.32 21.88 11.40
N TYR A 142 -9.48 22.14 10.41
CA TYR A 142 -9.14 21.20 9.33
C TYR A 142 -7.85 20.45 9.68
N LEU A 143 -7.94 19.13 9.88
CA LEU A 143 -6.78 18.29 10.23
C LEU A 143 -5.79 18.10 9.06
N SER A 144 -6.19 18.44 7.83
CA SER A 144 -5.36 18.28 6.65
C SER A 144 -4.22 19.29 6.63
N ASP A 145 -4.50 20.55 7.03
CA ASP A 145 -3.58 21.69 6.84
C ASP A 145 -3.41 22.52 8.14
N ASP A 146 -3.96 22.05 9.27
CA ASP A 146 -3.95 22.72 10.58
C ASP A 146 -4.49 24.18 10.54
N THR A 147 -5.47 24.42 9.67
CA THR A 147 -6.13 25.72 9.49
C THR A 147 -7.47 25.76 10.20
N THR A 148 -7.89 26.95 10.63
CA THR A 148 -9.17 27.18 11.31
C THR A 148 -10.02 28.16 10.53
N ARG A 149 -11.32 27.92 10.48
CA ARG A 149 -12.34 28.85 9.98
C ARG A 149 -13.32 29.15 11.09
N VAL A 150 -13.74 30.42 11.20
CA VAL A 150 -14.74 30.84 12.19
C VAL A 150 -15.90 31.51 11.49
N ASN A 151 -17.10 31.02 11.75
CA ASN A 151 -18.34 31.58 11.22
C ASN A 151 -19.21 32.03 12.40
N GLU A 152 -19.76 33.24 12.31
CA GLU A 152 -20.79 33.73 13.23
C GLU A 152 -22.15 33.15 12.83
N VAL A 153 -22.93 32.72 13.81
CA VAL A 153 -24.29 32.21 13.61
C VAL A 153 -25.26 33.35 13.90
N TYR A 154 -25.91 33.84 12.85
CA TYR A 154 -26.92 34.88 12.97
C TYR A 154 -28.28 34.27 13.30
N LYS A 155 -29.02 34.93 14.18
CA LYS A 155 -30.44 34.64 14.41
C LYS A 155 -31.28 35.52 13.48
N ASN A 156 -32.40 34.99 13.00
CA ASN A 156 -33.38 35.78 12.26
C ASN A 156 -33.79 37.02 13.07
N ASN A 157 -33.93 38.16 12.39
CA ASN A 157 -34.28 39.45 12.99
C ASN A 157 -33.27 39.95 14.05
N SER A 158 -32.01 39.51 14.02
CA SER A 158 -30.99 39.96 14.96
C SER A 158 -30.47 41.38 14.72
N GLY A 159 -30.80 42.00 13.58
CA GLY A 159 -30.34 43.34 13.21
C GLY A 159 -28.87 43.42 12.79
N TYR A 160 -28.15 42.29 12.80
CA TYR A 160 -26.79 42.19 12.30
C TYR A 160 -26.77 41.86 10.81
N LEU A 161 -25.82 42.44 10.10
CA LEU A 161 -25.56 42.09 8.70
C LEU A 161 -24.96 40.69 8.63
N GLU A 162 -25.58 39.82 7.83
CA GLU A 162 -25.14 38.44 7.65
C GLU A 162 -23.83 38.39 6.85
N PHE A 163 -22.70 38.32 7.54
CA PHE A 163 -21.43 38.04 6.90
C PHE A 163 -21.21 36.53 6.78
N PRO A 164 -20.97 36.00 5.57
CA PRO A 164 -20.85 34.55 5.35
C PRO A 164 -19.64 33.92 6.04
N THR A 165 -18.65 34.70 6.49
CA THR A 165 -17.49 34.20 7.23
C THR A 165 -16.92 35.32 8.10
N PHE A 166 -16.79 35.05 9.40
CA PHE A 166 -16.19 35.99 10.36
C PHE A 166 -14.66 35.99 10.24
N CYS A 167 -14.05 34.80 10.21
CA CYS A 167 -12.62 34.61 9.95
C CYS A 167 -12.41 33.65 8.79
N ARG A 168 -11.76 34.12 7.73
CA ARG A 168 -11.33 33.27 6.61
C ARG A 168 -10.44 32.14 7.10
N ARG A 169 -10.40 31.05 6.33
CA ARG A 169 -9.57 29.88 6.64
C ARG A 169 -8.10 30.28 6.71
N GLN A 170 -7.51 30.24 7.90
CA GLN A 170 -6.11 30.57 8.13
C GLN A 170 -5.56 29.87 9.37
N ARG A 171 -4.23 29.89 9.55
CA ARG A 171 -3.58 29.40 10.77
C ARG A 171 -3.61 30.52 11.81
N ILE A 172 -4.28 30.29 12.93
CA ILE A 172 -4.42 31.28 13.99
C ILE A 172 -3.24 31.16 14.96
N PRO A 173 -2.45 32.22 15.20
CA PRO A 173 -1.36 32.17 16.15
C PRO A 173 -1.90 32.04 17.58
N LYS A 174 -1.25 31.21 18.41
CA LYS A 174 -1.65 30.99 19.82
C LYS A 174 -1.35 32.17 20.75
N LYS A 175 -0.36 33.00 20.39
CA LYS A 175 0.02 34.20 21.11
C LYS A 175 -0.07 35.37 20.13
N VAL A 176 -0.72 36.44 20.55
CA VAL A 176 -0.55 37.74 19.90
C VAL A 176 0.84 38.22 20.33
N GLN A 177 1.81 38.30 19.39
CA GLN A 177 3.05 39.01 19.69
C GLN A 177 2.65 40.45 20.03
N GLY A 178 2.98 40.88 21.25
CA GLY A 178 2.43 42.08 21.86
C GLY A 178 2.54 43.28 20.94
N VAL A 179 1.38 43.85 20.59
CA VAL A 179 1.33 45.25 20.19
C VAL A 179 1.66 46.03 21.46
N VAL A 180 2.90 46.51 21.57
CA VAL A 180 3.23 47.56 22.53
C VAL A 180 2.41 48.76 22.09
N MET A 181 1.28 48.99 22.76
CA MET A 181 0.57 50.24 22.66
C MET A 181 1.38 51.24 23.48
N ASP A 182 2.22 52.04 22.83
CA ASP A 182 2.73 53.25 23.47
C ASP A 182 1.51 54.16 23.72
N GLU A 183 1.12 54.30 24.98
CA GLU A 183 0.16 55.33 25.39
C GLU A 183 0.85 56.71 25.37
N PRO A 184 0.17 57.77 24.87
CA PRO A 184 0.60 59.16 25.05
C PRO A 184 0.34 59.70 26.46
#